data_AF-A0A354XVP1-F1
#
_entry.id   AF-A0A354XVP1-F1
#
_cell.length_a   1.000
_cell.length_b   1.000
_cell.length_c   1.000
_cell.angle_alpha   90.00
_cell.angle_beta   90.00
_cell.angle_gamma   90.00
#
_symmetry.space_group_name_H-M   'P 1'
#
loop_
_entity.id
_entity.type
_entity.pdbx_description
1 polymer ?
#
loop_
_entity_poly.entity_id
_entity_poly.type
_entity_poly.pdbx_seq_one_letter_code
_entity_poly.pdbx_strand_id
1 'polypeptide(L)' 'MSNESPVSDEEIQKIIEHVAYWAPSPFNSQSARMVLLLGENHKKLWELTKAELKKISHSEEAWKKTEEKVNGSFLAG' A
#
# COMPACT_ATOMS: atom_id res chain seq x y z
N MET A 1 -1.87 13.24 8.21
CA MET A 1 -2.75 12.06 8.23
C MET A 1 -2.20 11.13 9.30
N SER A 2 -3.05 10.54 10.14
CA SER A 2 -2.58 9.56 11.13
C SER A 2 -2.34 8.24 10.41
N ASN A 3 -1.28 7.51 10.75
CA ASN A 3 -0.96 6.18 10.19
C ASN A 3 -1.81 5.07 10.83
N GLU A 4 -3.01 5.43 11.29
CA GLU A 4 -3.89 4.57 12.07
C GLU A 4 -5.24 4.51 11.40
N SER A 5 -5.73 3.29 11.22
CA SER A 5 -7.06 3.04 10.69
C SER A 5 -8.13 3.40 11.75
N PRO A 6 -9.27 3.97 11.34
CA PRO A 6 -10.40 4.21 12.24
C PRO A 6 -11.10 2.91 12.68
N VAL A 7 -10.77 1.78 12.06
CA VAL A 7 -11.31 0.45 12.35
C VAL A 7 -10.18 -0.53 12.63
N SER A 8 -10.46 -1.61 13.37
CA SER A 8 -9.43 -2.59 13.70
C SER A 8 -8.98 -3.39 12.47
N ASP A 9 -7.78 -3.97 12.57
CA ASP A 9 -7.19 -4.81 11.54
C ASP A 9 -8.11 -5.99 11.14
N GLU A 10 -8.81 -6.58 12.12
CA GLU A 10 -9.78 -7.65 11.87
C GLU A 10 -10.98 -7.16 11.06
N GLU A 11 -11.43 -5.94 11.29
CA GLU A 11 -12.54 -5.35 10.56
C GLU A 11 -12.13 -5.01 9.12
N ILE A 12 -10.90 -4.52 8.91
CA ILE A 12 -10.33 -4.34 7.57
C ILE A 12 -10.32 -5.67 6.83
N GLN A 13 -9.84 -6.74 7.47
CA GLN A 13 -9.81 -8.07 6.87
C GLN A 13 -11.21 -8.54 6.46
N LYS A 14 -12.21 -8.43 7.34
CA LYS A 14 -13.60 -8.81 7.05
C LYS A 14 -14.18 -8.03 5.88
N ILE A 15 -13.91 -6.73 5.80
CA ILE A 15 -14.36 -5.89 4.69
C ILE A 15 -13.75 -6.39 3.38
N ILE A 16 -12.46 -6.70 3.37
CA ILE A 16 -11.76 -7.21 2.18
C ILE A 16 -12.32 -8.58 1.75
N GLU A 17 -12.55 -9.48 2.69
CA GLU A 17 -13.16 -10.80 2.42
C GLU A 17 -14.58 -10.65 1.83
N HIS A 18 -15.38 -9.76 2.40
CA HIS A 18 -16.72 -9.45 1.90
C HIS A 18 -16.68 -8.89 0.48
N VAL A 19 -15.78 -7.95 0.20
CA VAL A 19 -15.60 -7.38 -1.15
C VAL A 19 -15.11 -8.44 -2.13
N ALA A 20 -14.16 -9.28 -1.76
CA ALA A 20 -13.65 -10.35 -2.61
C ALA A 20 -14.76 -11.34 -3.02
N TYR A 21 -15.74 -11.57 -2.14
CA TYR A 21 -16.88 -12.42 -2.41
C TYR A 21 -17.93 -11.75 -3.34
N TRP A 22 -18.30 -10.51 -3.05
CA TRP A 22 -19.42 -9.83 -3.74
C TRP A 22 -19.01 -9.05 -4.99
N ALA A 23 -17.74 -8.66 -5.10
CA ALA A 23 -17.19 -7.93 -6.23
C ALA A 23 -16.01 -8.70 -6.85
N PRO A 24 -16.27 -9.87 -7.47
CA PRO A 24 -15.23 -10.62 -8.17
C PRO A 24 -14.65 -9.80 -9.34
N SER A 25 -13.40 -10.08 -9.70
CA SER A 25 -12.67 -9.36 -10.75
C SER A 25 -13.48 -9.28 -12.06
N PRO A 26 -13.70 -8.06 -12.62
CA PRO A 26 -14.39 -7.91 -13.90
C PRO A 26 -13.56 -8.42 -15.09
N PHE A 27 -12.27 -8.71 -14.88
CA PHE A 27 -11.41 -9.34 -15.88
C PHE A 27 -11.49 -10.87 -15.77
N ASN A 28 -12.44 -11.43 -16.54
CA ASN A 28 -12.52 -12.83 -16.96
C ASN A 28 -12.70 -13.92 -15.87
N SER A 29 -13.58 -13.70 -14.88
CA SER A 29 -14.08 -14.74 -13.93
C SER A 29 -13.02 -15.62 -13.26
N GLN A 30 -11.77 -15.12 -13.13
CA GLN A 30 -10.76 -15.81 -12.36
C GLN A 30 -10.79 -15.35 -10.91
N SER A 31 -10.49 -16.28 -10.00
CA SER A 31 -10.34 -16.00 -8.58
C SER A 31 -9.31 -14.89 -8.36
N ALA A 32 -9.73 -13.79 -7.75
CA ALA A 32 -8.82 -12.72 -7.36
C ALA A 32 -8.01 -13.17 -6.14
N ARG A 33 -6.70 -12.91 -6.15
CA ARG A 33 -5.83 -13.07 -4.99
C ARG A 33 -5.46 -11.70 -4.46
N MET A 34 -5.62 -11.50 -3.15
CA MET A 34 -5.33 -10.25 -2.48
C MET A 34 -4.26 -10.49 -1.41
N VAL A 35 -3.40 -9.50 -1.20
CA VAL A 35 -2.40 -9.49 -0.13
C VAL A 35 -2.67 -8.26 0.72
N LEU A 36 -2.97 -8.48 1.99
CA LEU A 36 -3.19 -7.43 2.98
C LEU A 36 -1.92 -7.25 3.80
N LEU A 37 -1.37 -6.04 3.80
CA LEU A 37 -0.24 -5.66 4.64
C LEU A 37 -0.72 -4.59 5.63
N LEU A 38 -0.48 -4.84 6.92
CA LEU A 38 -0.91 -3.98 8.02
C LEU A 38 0.31 -3.55 8.84
N GLY A 39 0.20 -2.40 9.50
CA GLY A 39 1.19 -1.90 10.45
C GLY A 39 2.62 -1.90 9.91
N GLU A 40 3.51 -2.66 10.56
CA GLU A 40 4.93 -2.73 10.20
C GLU A 40 5.18 -3.33 8.81
N ASN A 41 4.33 -4.26 8.37
CA ASN A 41 4.50 -4.88 7.05
C ASN A 41 4.22 -3.90 5.92
N HIS A 42 3.24 -3.00 6.10
CA HIS A 42 2.96 -1.90 5.18
C HIS A 42 4.14 -0.92 5.13
N LYS A 43 4.66 -0.50 6.29
CA LYS A 43 5.85 0.36 6.36
C LYS A 43 7.04 -0.26 5.65
N LYS A 44 7.29 -1.56 5.89
CA LYS A 44 8.40 -2.29 5.28
C LYS A 44 8.32 -2.31 3.76
N LEU A 45 7.13 -2.48 3.17
CA LEU A 45 6.96 -2.43 1.72
C LEU A 45 7.42 -1.08 1.15
N TRP A 46 7.01 0.02 1.78
CA TRP A 46 7.33 1.36 1.29
C TRP A 46 8.78 1.76 1.55
N GLU A 47 9.39 1.30 2.63
CA GLU A 47 10.84 1.44 2.83
C GLU A 47 11.65 0.70 1.76
N LEU A 48 11.27 -0.53 1.41
CA LEU A 48 11.88 -1.28 0.30
C LEU A 48 11.68 -0.54 -1.03
N THR A 49 10.48 -0.04 -1.27
CA THR A 49 10.16 0.73 -2.47
C THR A 49 11.02 1.99 -2.56
N LYS A 50 11.19 2.74 -1.46
CA LYS A 50 12.10 3.89 -1.41
C LYS A 50 13.54 3.50 -1.73
N ALA A 51 14.04 2.41 -1.14
CA ALA A 51 15.39 1.95 -1.40
C ALA A 51 15.64 1.62 -2.88
N GLU A 52 14.68 1.00 -3.56
CA GLU A 52 14.80 0.71 -5.00
C GLU A 52 14.64 1.97 -5.87
N LEU A 53 13.66 2.83 -5.56
CA LEU A 53 13.44 4.09 -6.28
C LEU A 53 14.65 5.02 -6.19
N LYS A 54 15.38 5.00 -5.08
CA LYS A 54 16.59 5.81 -4.91
C LYS A 54 17.70 5.39 -5.89
N LYS A 55 17.83 4.09 -6.18
CA LYS A 55 18.87 3.57 -7.09
C LYS A 55 18.65 4.00 -8.54
N ILE A 56 17.39 4.22 -8.93
CA ILE A 56 17.02 4.58 -10.30
C ILE A 56 16.81 6.09 -10.48
N SER A 57 16.92 6.89 -9.41
CA SER A 57 16.67 8.33 -9.51
C SER A 57 17.75 9.03 -10.33
N HIS A 58 17.32 9.86 -11.27
CA HIS A 58 18.22 10.59 -12.18
C HIS A 58 18.87 11.83 -11.53
N SER A 59 18.29 12.36 -10.46
CA SER A 59 18.84 13.50 -9.71
C SER A 59 18.38 13.48 -8.25
N GLU A 60 19.09 14.22 -7.40
CA GLU A 60 18.74 14.37 -5.98
C GLU A 60 17.41 15.13 -5.79
N GLU A 61 17.12 16.08 -6.69
CA GLU A 61 15.86 16.84 -6.68
C GLU A 61 14.66 15.95 -7.06
N ALA A 62 14.85 15.08 -8.07
CA ALA A 62 13.85 14.08 -8.45
C ALA A 62 13.63 13.05 -7.33
N TRP A 63 14.70 12.67 -6.63
CA TRP A 63 14.62 11.80 -5.46
C TRP A 63 13.82 12.46 -4.35
N LYS A 64 14.14 13.70 -3.97
CA LYS A 64 13.44 14.43 -2.90
C LYS A 64 11.93 14.53 -3.15
N LYS A 65 11.54 14.86 -4.38
CA LYS A 65 10.11 14.89 -4.78
C LYS A 65 9.43 13.53 -4.67
N THR A 66 10.14 12.46 -4.99
CA THR A 66 9.66 11.08 -4.88
C THR A 66 9.53 10.66 -3.43
N GLU A 67 10.53 10.97 -2.61
CA GLU A 67 10.56 10.70 -1.17
C GLU A 67 9.43 11.42 -0.43
N GLU A 68 9.22 12.71 -0.69
CA GLU A 68 8.12 13.48 -0.14
C GLU A 68 6.76 12.87 -0.48
N LYS A 69 6.59 12.41 -1.73
CA LYS A 69 5.37 11.73 -2.17
C LYS A 69 5.17 10.40 -1.45
N VAL A 70 6.22 9.58 -1.32
CA VAL A 70 6.10 8.29 -0.62
C VAL A 70 5.78 8.49 0.85
N ASN A 71 6.49 9.40 1.52
CA ASN A 71 6.27 9.68 2.93
C ASN A 71 4.91 10.32 3.20
N GLY A 72 4.43 11.21 2.32
CA GLY A 72 3.19 11.96 2.52
C GLY A 72 1.92 11.27 2.03
N SER A 73 2.01 10.27 1.13
CA SER A 73 0.83 9.63 0.53
C SER A 73 0.78 8.12 0.73
N PHE A 74 1.91 7.41 0.65
CA PHE A 74 1.91 5.95 0.67
C PHE A 74 2.24 5.38 2.06
N LEU A 75 3.23 5.95 2.73
CA LEU A 75 3.61 5.56 4.10
C LEU A 75 2.70 6.21 5.17
N ALA A 76 2.05 7.34 4.82
CA ALA A 76 1.21 8.12 5.73
C ALA A 76 -0.24 7.59 5.88
N GLY A 77 -0.57 6.51 5.16
CA GLY A 77 -1.90 5.92 5.07
C GLY A 77 -1.96 4.51 5.62
#